data_AF-A0A9W6D098-F1
#
_entry.id   AF-A0A9W6D098-F1
#
_cell.length_a   1.000
_cell.length_b   1.000
_cell.length_c   1.000
_cell.angle_alpha   90.00
_cell.angle_beta   90.00
_cell.angle_gamma   90.00
#
_symmetry.space_group_name_H-M   'P 1'
#
loop_
_entity.id
_entity.type
_entity.pdbx_description
1 polymer ?
#
loop_
_entity_poly.entity_id
_entity_poly.type
_entity_poly.pdbx_seq_one_letter_code
_entity_poly.pdbx_strand_id
1 'polypeptide(L)'
;MEDSSHDHLQILGQLALEYEQKQKELQKIIQDADPDRILQQLVFRAELTTDHFRSAQRVLLTLLCATDENRKDEVKKAAIALCRCFDEMRILFQSLADRSYKIQK
;
A
#
# COMPACT_ATOMS: atom_id res chain seq x y z
N MET A 1 -30.88 2.60 -3.31
CA MET A 1 -29.70 3.48 -3.13
C MET A 1 -28.91 3.16 -1.85
N GLU A 2 -29.23 2.09 -1.10
CA GLU A 2 -28.57 1.78 0.19
C GLU A 2 -27.43 0.73 0.11
N ASP A 3 -27.25 0.07 -1.04
CA ASP A 3 -26.33 -1.08 -1.18
C ASP A 3 -24.86 -0.68 -1.35
N SER A 4 -24.57 0.46 -1.98
CA SER A 4 -23.19 0.87 -2.30
C SER A 4 -22.40 1.36 -1.08
N SER A 5 -23.07 1.97 -0.10
CA SER A 5 -22.42 2.44 1.13
C SER A 5 -21.95 1.28 1.99
N HIS A 6 -22.70 0.17 2.01
CA HIS A 6 -22.32 -1.04 2.73
C HIS A 6 -21.12 -1.72 2.07
N ASP A 7 -21.12 -1.81 0.74
CA ASP A 7 -19.99 -2.31 -0.07
C ASP A 7 -18.70 -1.51 0.18
N HIS A 8 -18.77 -0.18 0.18
CA HIS A 8 -17.60 0.66 0.47
C HIS A 8 -17.07 0.49 1.90
N LEU A 9 -17.94 0.36 2.89
CA LEU A 9 -17.53 0.11 4.29
C LEU A 9 -16.86 -1.26 4.44
N GLN A 10 -17.35 -2.29 3.76
CA GLN A 10 -16.71 -3.60 3.73
C GLN A 10 -15.32 -3.54 3.09
N ILE A 11 -15.17 -2.83 1.95
CA ILE A 11 -13.88 -2.62 1.30
C ILE A 11 -12.89 -1.91 2.24
N LEU A 12 -13.33 -0.85 2.92
CA LEU A 12 -12.49 -0.11 3.87
C LEU A 12 -12.09 -0.99 5.08
N GLY A 13 -13.02 -1.78 5.61
CA GLY A 13 -12.74 -2.74 6.67
C GLY A 13 -11.72 -3.79 6.24
N GLN A 14 -11.86 -4.32 5.04
CA GLN A 14 -10.91 -5.27 4.46
C GLN A 14 -9.52 -4.66 4.27
N LEU A 15 -9.43 -3.44 3.76
CA LEU A 15 -8.15 -2.72 3.62
C LEU A 15 -7.46 -2.49 4.98
N ALA A 16 -8.22 -2.16 6.03
CA ALA A 16 -7.68 -2.00 7.37
C ALA A 16 -7.10 -3.30 7.94
N LEU A 17 -7.78 -4.43 7.72
CA LEU A 17 -7.28 -5.75 8.12
C LEU A 17 -6.01 -6.14 7.34
N GLU A 18 -5.99 -5.87 6.04
CA GLU A 18 -4.81 -6.10 5.19
C GLU A 18 -3.62 -5.25 5.63
N TYR A 19 -3.84 -3.98 6.00
CA TYR A 19 -2.81 -3.11 6.55
C TYR A 19 -2.20 -3.71 7.81
N GLU A 20 -3.03 -4.11 8.79
CA GLU A 20 -2.57 -4.68 10.05
C GLU A 20 -1.77 -5.98 9.82
N GLN A 21 -2.27 -6.84 8.92
CA GLN A 21 -1.58 -8.08 8.56
C GLN A 21 -0.23 -7.80 7.91
N LYS A 22 -0.17 -6.93 6.90
CA LYS A 22 1.09 -6.55 6.24
C LYS A 22 2.09 -5.94 7.22
N GLN A 23 1.62 -5.13 8.17
CA GLN A 23 2.49 -4.56 9.19
C GLN A 23 3.13 -5.65 10.06
N LYS A 24 2.35 -6.63 10.52
CA LYS A 24 2.86 -7.77 11.31
C LYS A 24 3.84 -8.63 10.52
N GLU A 25 3.52 -8.94 9.26
CA GLU A 25 4.39 -9.72 8.37
C GLU A 25 5.73 -9.01 8.14
N LEU A 26 5.71 -7.71 7.84
CA LEU A 26 6.94 -6.95 7.62
C LEU A 26 7.76 -6.85 8.91
N GLN A 27 7.13 -6.61 10.06
CA GLN A 27 7.83 -6.60 11.35
C GLN A 27 8.54 -7.93 11.61
N LYS A 28 7.89 -9.05 11.32
CA LYS A 28 8.50 -10.38 11.47
C LYS A 28 9.68 -10.56 10.53
N ILE A 29 9.54 -10.21 9.25
CA ILE A 29 10.63 -10.25 8.27
C ILE A 29 11.82 -9.41 8.77
N ILE A 30 11.56 -8.22 9.31
CA ILE A 30 12.60 -7.32 9.82
C ILE A 30 13.31 -7.90 11.05
N GLN A 31 12.61 -8.65 11.90
CA GLN A 31 13.17 -9.32 13.09
C GLN A 31 14.05 -10.52 12.70
N ASP A 32 13.61 -11.29 11.69
CA ASP A 32 14.27 -12.53 11.27
C ASP A 32 15.38 -12.31 10.21
N ALA A 33 15.44 -11.12 9.62
CA ALA A 33 16.38 -10.81 8.53
C ALA A 33 17.79 -10.50 9.01
N ASP A 34 18.75 -10.85 8.15
CA ASP A 34 20.14 -10.43 8.23
C ASP A 34 20.23 -8.88 8.32
N PRO A 35 20.77 -8.33 9.43
CA PRO A 35 20.90 -6.89 9.64
C PRO A 35 21.65 -6.16 8.53
N ASP A 36 22.60 -6.82 7.87
CA ASP A 36 23.43 -6.21 6.83
C ASP A 36 22.69 -6.10 5.48
N ARG A 37 21.64 -6.90 5.30
CA ARG A 37 20.86 -6.96 4.04
C ARG A 37 19.49 -6.29 4.14
N ILE A 38 18.95 -6.13 5.34
CA ILE A 38 17.59 -5.61 5.54
C ILE A 38 17.42 -4.18 5.00
N LEU A 39 18.44 -3.32 5.10
CA LEU A 39 18.36 -1.95 4.58
C LEU A 39 18.20 -1.97 3.05
N GLN A 40 19.04 -2.76 2.35
CA GLN A 40 18.96 -2.90 0.90
C GLN A 40 17.62 -3.49 0.45
N GLN A 41 17.10 -4.49 1.19
CA GLN A 41 15.80 -5.08 0.90
C GLN A 41 14.64 -4.11 1.11
N LEU A 42 14.69 -3.29 2.16
CA LEU A 42 13.67 -2.27 2.42
C LEU A 42 13.70 -1.16 1.36
N VAL A 43 14.89 -0.73 0.93
CA VAL A 43 15.05 0.25 -0.16
C VAL A 43 14.48 -0.30 -1.47
N PHE A 44 14.88 -1.51 -1.87
CA PHE A 44 14.37 -2.16 -3.08
C PHE A 44 12.84 -2.31 -3.06
N ARG A 45 12.27 -2.70 -1.92
CA ARG A 45 10.81 -2.75 -1.75
C ARG A 45 10.18 -1.38 -1.87
N ALA A 46 10.76 -0.35 -1.26
CA ALA A 46 10.23 1.02 -1.35
C ALA A 46 10.20 1.53 -2.79
N GLU A 47 11.23 1.24 -3.59
CA GLU A 47 11.28 1.54 -5.03
C GLU A 47 10.14 0.81 -5.77
N LEU A 48 10.04 -0.50 -5.60
CA LEU A 48 9.01 -1.31 -6.26
C LEU A 48 7.58 -0.86 -5.90
N THR A 49 7.31 -0.61 -4.62
CA THR A 49 6.00 -0.14 -4.17
C THR A 49 5.69 1.25 -4.73
N THR A 50 6.69 2.13 -4.85
CA THR A 50 6.52 3.45 -5.46
C THR A 50 6.15 3.35 -6.94
N ASP A 51 6.78 2.43 -7.68
CA ASP A 51 6.46 2.20 -9.08
C ASP A 51 5.04 1.63 -9.27
N HIS A 52 4.65 0.66 -8.44
CA HIS A 52 3.28 0.15 -8.42
C HIS A 52 2.25 1.24 -8.10
N PHE A 53 2.53 2.11 -7.13
CA PHE A 53 1.67 3.24 -6.80
C PHE A 53 1.51 4.18 -7.98
N ARG A 54 2.60 4.59 -8.63
CA ARG A 54 2.55 5.47 -9.81
C ARG A 54 1.77 4.84 -10.95
N SER A 55 1.92 3.53 -11.16
CA SER A 55 1.14 2.79 -12.15
C SER A 55 -0.36 2.81 -11.83
N ALA A 56 -0.74 2.45 -10.60
CA ALA A 56 -2.13 2.48 -10.14
C ALA A 56 -2.73 3.89 -10.23
N GLN A 57 -1.96 4.92 -9.87
CA GLN A 57 -2.36 6.32 -9.97
C GLN A 57 -2.64 6.73 -11.42
N ARG A 58 -1.76 6.37 -12.37
CA ARG A 58 -1.97 6.65 -13.80
C ARG A 58 -3.23 5.97 -14.33
N VAL A 59 -3.45 4.71 -13.97
CA VAL A 59 -4.66 3.97 -14.34
C VAL A 59 -5.89 4.68 -13.78
N LEU A 60 -5.90 4.99 -12.49
CA LEU A 60 -7.02 5.66 -11.83
C LEU A 60 -7.35 7.00 -12.49
N LEU A 61 -6.35 7.86 -12.72
CA LEU A 61 -6.54 9.16 -13.37
C LEU A 61 -7.07 9.00 -14.80
N THR A 62 -6.58 8.01 -15.54
CA THR A 62 -7.04 7.74 -16.91
C THR A 62 -8.52 7.31 -16.91
N LEU A 63 -8.92 6.48 -15.96
CA LEU A 63 -10.31 6.04 -15.80
C LEU A 63 -11.23 7.19 -15.38
N LEU A 64 -10.77 8.07 -14.48
CA LEU A 64 -11.54 9.23 -14.03
C LEU A 64 -11.72 10.30 -15.12
N CYS A 65 -10.77 10.43 -16.05
CA CYS A 65 -10.88 11.32 -17.19
C CYS A 65 -11.76 10.76 -18.32
N ALA A 66 -12.06 9.45 -18.33
CA ALA A 66 -12.93 8.86 -19.32
C ALA A 66 -14.41 9.14 -18.98
N THR A 67 -15.19 9.61 -19.95
CA THR A 67 -16.63 9.91 -19.80
C THR A 67 -17.54 8.67 -19.80
N ASP A 68 -16.99 7.48 -19.51
CA ASP A 68 -17.71 6.21 -19.59
C ASP A 68 -18.15 5.73 -18.20
N GLU A 69 -19.46 5.83 -17.93
CA GLU A 69 -20.07 5.44 -16.65
C GLU A 69 -20.00 3.93 -16.37
N ASN A 70 -19.65 3.09 -17.35
CA ASN A 70 -19.54 1.64 -17.16
C ASN A 70 -18.23 1.20 -16.46
N ARG A 71 -17.33 2.14 -16.15
CA ARG A 71 -16.01 1.84 -15.56
C ARG A 71 -15.93 1.95 -14.04
N LYS A 72 -17.07 2.06 -13.36
CA LYS A 72 -17.14 2.23 -11.89
C LYS A 72 -16.35 1.15 -11.14
N ASP A 73 -16.40 -0.11 -11.60
CA ASP A 73 -15.66 -1.21 -10.98
C ASP A 73 -14.15 -1.14 -11.22
N GLU A 74 -13.72 -0.68 -12.39
CA GLU A 74 -12.29 -0.49 -12.70
C GLU A 74 -11.71 0.65 -11.87
N VAL A 75 -12.47 1.75 -11.70
CA VAL A 75 -12.10 2.88 -10.83
C VAL A 75 -11.96 2.40 -9.39
N LYS A 76 -12.92 1.61 -8.88
CA LYS A 76 -12.83 1.01 -7.54
C LYS A 76 -11.58 0.14 -7.38
N LYS A 77 -11.30 -0.76 -8.34
CA LYS A 77 -10.10 -1.63 -8.30
C LYS A 77 -8.80 -0.82 -8.30
N ALA A 78 -8.71 0.22 -9.13
CA ALA A 78 -7.55 1.09 -9.19
C ALA A 78 -7.36 1.88 -7.88
N ALA A 79 -8.44 2.38 -7.27
CA ALA A 79 -8.39 3.04 -5.97
C ALA A 79 -7.94 2.10 -4.85
N ILE A 80 -8.47 0.86 -4.81
CA ILE A 80 -8.04 -0.16 -3.84
C ILE A 80 -6.55 -0.46 -3.99
N ALA A 81 -6.05 -0.64 -5.22
CA ALA A 81 -4.64 -0.85 -5.48
C ALA A 81 -3.77 0.32 -5.00
N LEU A 82 -4.25 1.54 -5.19
CA LEU A 82 -3.57 2.76 -4.74
C LEU A 82 -3.49 2.82 -3.20
N CYS A 83 -4.58 2.52 -2.50
CA CYS A 83 -4.59 2.42 -1.03
C CYS A 83 -3.58 1.38 -0.54
N ARG A 84 -3.58 0.18 -1.12
CA ARG A 84 -2.64 -0.90 -0.75
C ARG A 84 -1.17 -0.50 -0.95
N CYS A 85 -0.86 0.22 -2.03
CA CYS A 85 0.50 0.69 -2.27
C CYS A 85 0.89 1.83 -1.31
N PHE A 86 -0.04 2.73 -0.99
CA PHE A 86 0.17 3.78 0.00
C PHE A 86 0.47 3.21 1.39
N ASP A 87 -0.33 2.24 1.81
CA ASP A 87 -0.16 1.52 3.08
C ASP A 87 1.19 0.84 3.17
N GLU A 88 1.59 0.13 2.11
CA GLU A 88 2.89 -0.53 2.05
C GLU A 88 4.06 0.46 2.09
N MET A 89 3.97 1.58 1.36
CA MET A 89 4.95 2.66 1.48
C MET A 89 5.04 3.19 2.91
N ARG A 90 3.90 3.48 3.55
CA ARG A 90 3.86 3.99 4.92
C ARG A 90 4.56 3.01 5.88
N ILE A 91 4.28 1.71 5.78
CA ILE A 91 4.87 0.69 6.64
C ILE A 91 6.40 0.61 6.40
N LEU A 92 6.84 0.64 5.14
CA LEU A 92 8.27 0.63 4.79
C LEU A 92 8.99 1.88 5.30
N PHE A 93 8.40 3.07 5.13
CA PHE A 93 8.95 4.33 5.64
C PHE A 93 9.07 4.33 7.16
N GLN A 94 8.04 3.87 7.88
CA GLN A 94 8.10 3.76 9.34
C GLN A 94 9.23 2.81 9.77
N SER A 95 9.35 1.67 9.10
CA SER A 95 10.40 0.68 9.38
C SER A 95 11.82 1.22 9.15
N LEU A 96 12.01 1.99 8.07
CA LEU A 96 13.28 2.67 7.77
C LEU A 96 13.59 3.78 8.78
N ALA A 97 12.58 4.56 9.19
CA ALA A 97 12.73 5.63 10.17
C ALA A 97 13.12 5.08 11.56
N ASP A 98 12.44 4.03 12.03
CA ASP A 98 12.72 3.39 13.31
C ASP A 98 14.15 2.82 13.37
N ARG A 99 14.66 2.29 12.25
CA ARG A 99 16.04 1.79 12.16
C ARG A 99 17.07 2.92 12.10
N SER A 100 16.80 3.98 11.33
CA SER A 100 17.69 5.14 11.25
C SER A 100 17.88 5.79 12.62
N TYR A 101 16.83 5.85 13.44
CA TYR A 101 16.89 6.35 14.80
C TYR A 101 17.69 5.44 15.76
N LYS A 102 17.64 4.11 15.56
CA LYS A 102 18.40 3.15 16.38
C LYS A 102 19.89 3.09 16.06
N ILE A 103 20.31 3.45 14.84
CA ILE A 103 21.74 3.47 14.45
C ILE A 103 22.47 4.70 15.02
N GLN A 104 21.75 5.76 15.43
CA GLN A 104 22.34 7.00 15.98
C GLN A 104 22.53 7.00 17.50
N LYS A 105 22.11 5.93 18.21
CA LYS A 105 22.29 5.75 19.66
C LYS A 105 23.26 4.63 19.94
#